data_AF-A0A978UME9-F1
#
_entry.id   AF-A0A978UME9-F1
#
_cell.length_a   1.000
_cell.length_b   1.000
_cell.length_c   1.000
_cell.angle_alpha   90.00
_cell.angle_beta   90.00
_cell.angle_gamma   90.00
#
_symmetry.space_group_name_H-M   'P 1'
#
loop_
_entity.id
_entity.type
_entity.pdbx_description
1 polymer ?
#
loop_
_entity_poly.entity_id
_entity_poly.type
_entity_poly.pdbx_seq_one_letter_code
_entity_poly.pdbx_strand_id
1 'polypeptide(L)'
;MLFYINASFSLHFLPERIPHPYPSSKIEESEHHRFKSHISNRKQFRMSAANPLKKLVKCVIIDLDGTLLNTDGIVSDVLRVHLVKYGKKWDGREAKNIVGKTPFEAAAAVVEDYELPCTTSELISEITPMFSTQWCNIKPLAGANRLIKHLGSHGVPMALASNSPRDNIETKISFQNGWKESFSVIIGGDEVKSGKPSPEIFLEAAKRLNIEPSSCLVIEDSLPGVTAGKAAEMEVVAVPSLPKQSHLYTSADEVINSLLDLRPEKWGLPPFQDWIEGTLPLEPWFIGGPVIKGFGRGSKVLGIPTANLSTERYSTLLSEHPAGVYFGWAGLSARGVFKMVMSIGWNPFFNNTEKTIEPWLLHDFNEDFYGEELHIVVVGYIRPEANFPSLESLVTKIHEDRKIAEKALDLPLYSKYKNDPYLKSSL
;
A
#
# COMPACT_ATOMS: atom_id res chain seq x y z
N MET A 1 17.74 12.12 42.59
CA MET A 1 18.10 12.32 44.00
C MET A 1 17.23 13.45 44.55
N LEU A 2 16.27 13.09 45.43
CA LEU A 2 15.44 13.91 46.36
C LEU A 2 14.72 15.19 45.88
N PHE A 3 13.58 15.64 46.42
CA PHE A 3 12.34 15.10 47.02
C PHE A 3 11.47 16.36 47.33
N TYR A 4 10.16 16.35 47.00
CA TYR A 4 8.98 17.02 47.65
C TYR A 4 8.90 18.58 47.73
N ILE A 5 7.74 19.26 47.67
CA ILE A 5 6.50 19.25 48.49
C ILE A 5 5.34 19.85 47.62
N ASN A 6 4.17 19.23 47.39
CA ASN A 6 2.96 18.96 48.21
C ASN A 6 1.93 20.12 48.31
N ALA A 7 0.70 19.90 47.83
CA ALA A 7 -0.54 20.46 48.40
C ALA A 7 -1.80 19.72 47.88
N SER A 8 -2.57 19.22 48.85
CA SER A 8 -3.75 18.36 48.76
C SER A 8 -5.06 19.11 48.49
N PHE A 9 -6.09 18.41 48.00
CA PHE A 9 -7.46 18.49 48.52
C PHE A 9 -8.23 17.18 48.29
N SER A 10 -8.93 16.73 49.33
CA SER A 10 -9.63 15.45 49.44
C SER A 10 -11.14 15.61 49.52
N LEU A 11 -11.82 14.66 48.88
CA LEU A 11 -13.10 13.97 49.21
C LEU A 11 -14.40 14.77 49.42
N HIS A 12 -15.47 14.32 48.74
CA HIS A 12 -16.57 13.58 49.37
C HIS A 12 -17.31 12.66 48.38
N PHE A 13 -17.77 11.51 48.90
CA PHE A 13 -18.30 10.31 48.22
C PHE A 13 -19.83 10.18 48.41
N LEU A 14 -20.52 9.65 47.37
CA LEU A 14 -21.62 8.64 47.38
C LEU A 14 -23.12 9.05 47.55
N PRO A 15 -24.11 8.13 47.33
CA PRO A 15 -24.59 7.58 46.03
C PRO A 15 -26.16 7.45 45.97
N GLU A 16 -26.72 6.80 44.93
CA GLU A 16 -27.82 5.77 44.98
C GLU A 16 -28.70 5.67 43.71
N ARG A 17 -29.43 4.54 43.61
CA ARG A 17 -29.90 3.80 42.42
C ARG A 17 -31.44 3.93 42.15
N ILE A 18 -31.83 3.92 40.85
CA ILE A 18 -32.87 3.15 40.06
C ILE A 18 -33.99 2.40 40.87
N PRO A 19 -35.32 2.34 40.51
CA PRO A 19 -35.87 1.75 39.24
C PRO A 19 -37.30 2.13 38.67
N HIS A 20 -37.49 1.92 37.34
CA HIS A 20 -38.65 1.38 36.51
C HIS A 20 -40.15 1.79 36.74
N PRO A 21 -41.15 1.41 35.88
CA PRO A 21 -41.22 0.92 34.48
C PRO A 21 -42.32 1.60 33.57
N TYR A 22 -42.43 1.13 32.30
CA TYR A 22 -43.48 1.40 31.28
C TYR A 22 -44.91 0.92 31.65
N PRO A 23 -45.98 1.31 30.91
CA PRO A 23 -46.54 0.40 29.89
C PRO A 23 -47.12 1.06 28.61
N SER A 24 -47.41 0.19 27.65
CA SER A 24 -47.97 0.37 26.32
C SER A 24 -49.49 0.14 26.24
N SER A 25 -50.14 0.62 25.16
CA SER A 25 -51.12 -0.07 24.29
C SER A 25 -52.37 0.74 23.86
N LYS A 26 -52.56 0.76 22.51
CA LYS A 26 -53.77 0.67 21.64
C LYS A 26 -55.09 1.38 22.01
N ILE A 27 -55.74 1.98 20.99
CA ILE A 27 -57.08 1.61 20.44
C ILE A 27 -57.50 2.57 19.27
N GLU A 28 -57.88 1.92 18.16
CA GLU A 28 -58.92 2.12 17.12
C GLU A 28 -59.35 3.46 16.45
N GLU A 29 -59.55 3.27 15.13
CA GLU A 29 -60.38 3.90 14.09
C GLU A 29 -61.60 4.77 14.47
N SER A 30 -61.83 5.86 13.72
CA SER A 30 -63.02 6.04 12.85
C SER A 30 -63.13 7.43 12.18
N GLU A 31 -63.50 7.37 10.90
CA GLU A 31 -64.38 8.24 10.11
C GLU A 31 -64.16 9.77 9.89
N HIS A 32 -63.86 10.06 8.61
CA HIS A 32 -64.56 10.97 7.68
C HIS A 32 -65.10 12.37 8.10
N HIS A 33 -64.65 13.35 7.29
CA HIS A 33 -65.28 14.64 6.95
C HIS A 33 -65.23 15.80 7.95
N ARG A 34 -64.26 16.71 7.74
CA ARG A 34 -64.57 18.15 7.58
C ARG A 34 -63.48 18.94 6.86
N PHE A 35 -63.89 19.59 5.77
CA PHE A 35 -63.14 20.54 4.98
C PHE A 35 -63.06 21.89 5.72
N LYS A 36 -61.85 22.44 5.90
CA LYS A 36 -61.41 23.79 5.48
C LYS A 36 -60.27 24.33 6.36
N SER A 37 -59.21 24.73 5.65
CA SER A 37 -58.25 25.81 5.94
C SER A 37 -57.64 25.85 7.33
N HIS A 38 -56.34 25.56 7.43
CA HIS A 38 -55.36 26.46 8.05
C HIS A 38 -53.97 26.16 7.46
N ILE A 39 -53.39 27.22 6.89
CA ILE A 39 -52.05 27.27 6.32
C ILE A 39 -51.03 27.33 7.48
N SER A 40 -49.81 26.84 7.21
CA SER A 40 -48.57 26.95 8.00
C SER A 40 -48.27 25.87 9.04
N ASN A 41 -47.63 24.78 8.57
CA ASN A 41 -46.35 24.33 9.12
C ASN A 41 -45.83 23.15 8.28
N ARG A 42 -45.23 23.45 7.12
CA ARG A 42 -44.35 22.48 6.46
C ARG A 42 -43.06 22.44 7.28
N LYS A 43 -42.93 21.46 8.16
CA LYS A 43 -41.61 20.94 8.53
C LYS A 43 -40.93 20.54 7.23
N GLN A 44 -40.00 21.38 6.80
CA GLN A 44 -39.09 21.10 5.71
C GLN A 44 -38.27 19.89 6.15
N PHE A 45 -38.68 18.69 5.73
CA PHE A 45 -37.78 17.56 5.70
C PHE A 45 -36.64 17.98 4.78
N ARG A 46 -35.52 18.40 5.39
CA ARG A 46 -34.24 18.42 4.70
C ARG A 46 -34.01 16.98 4.25
N MET A 47 -34.25 16.72 2.97
CA MET A 47 -33.64 15.58 2.31
C MET A 47 -32.15 15.70 2.63
N SER A 48 -31.60 14.68 3.29
CA SER A 48 -30.15 14.52 3.39
C SER A 48 -29.60 14.70 1.99
N ALA A 49 -28.62 15.60 1.84
CA ALA A 49 -27.92 15.78 0.58
C ALA A 49 -27.60 14.39 0.02
N ALA A 50 -28.11 14.10 -1.18
CA ALA A 50 -27.68 12.93 -1.91
C ALA A 50 -26.15 12.95 -1.92
N ASN A 51 -25.51 11.84 -1.58
CA ASN A 51 -24.07 11.71 -1.80
C ASN A 51 -23.80 12.20 -3.23
N PRO A 52 -22.88 13.17 -3.43
CA PRO A 52 -22.56 13.62 -4.78
C PRO A 52 -22.23 12.39 -5.60
N LEU A 53 -22.87 12.23 -6.76
CA LEU A 53 -22.50 11.22 -7.74
C LEU A 53 -21.00 11.34 -7.94
N LYS A 54 -20.25 10.32 -7.54
CA LYS A 54 -18.79 10.32 -7.67
C LYS A 54 -18.47 10.59 -9.14
N LYS A 55 -17.75 11.68 -9.43
CA LYS A 55 -17.41 12.05 -10.80
C LYS A 55 -16.62 10.89 -11.41
N LEU A 56 -17.09 10.40 -12.55
CA LEU A 56 -16.41 9.34 -13.28
C LEU A 56 -15.15 9.90 -13.90
N VAL A 57 -14.00 9.30 -13.59
CA VAL A 57 -12.72 9.71 -14.16
C VAL A 57 -12.63 9.19 -15.61
N LYS A 58 -11.93 9.94 -16.47
CA LYS A 58 -11.75 9.64 -17.90
C LYS A 58 -10.31 9.30 -18.25
N CYS A 59 -9.35 9.67 -17.41
CA CYS A 59 -7.93 9.33 -17.57
C CYS A 59 -7.25 9.12 -16.23
N VAL A 60 -6.06 8.55 -16.29
CA VAL A 60 -5.19 8.34 -15.13
C VAL A 60 -3.86 9.07 -15.36
N ILE A 61 -3.45 9.90 -14.41
CA ILE A 61 -2.15 10.54 -14.38
C ILE A 61 -1.33 9.88 -13.26
N ILE A 62 -0.23 9.23 -13.61
CA ILE A 62 0.51 8.36 -12.70
C ILE A 62 1.88 8.99 -12.43
N ASP A 63 2.27 9.07 -11.16
CA ASP A 63 3.65 9.36 -10.82
C ASP A 63 4.58 8.19 -11.20
N LEU A 64 5.89 8.44 -11.31
CA LEU A 64 6.87 7.44 -11.66
C LEU A 64 7.64 6.88 -10.45
N ASP A 65 8.26 7.76 -9.68
CA ASP A 65 9.38 7.45 -8.78
C ASP A 65 8.83 7.13 -7.40
N GLY A 66 8.78 5.85 -7.03
CA GLY A 66 8.11 5.39 -5.80
C GLY A 66 6.66 4.94 -6.02
N THR A 67 6.06 5.29 -7.17
CA THR A 67 4.71 4.84 -7.56
C THR A 67 4.71 3.69 -8.58
N LEU A 68 5.35 3.86 -9.74
CA LEU A 68 5.47 2.81 -10.78
C LEU A 68 6.78 2.05 -10.69
N LEU A 69 7.86 2.73 -10.30
CA LEU A 69 9.22 2.20 -10.24
C LEU A 69 9.78 2.28 -8.82
N ASN A 70 10.51 1.24 -8.39
CA ASN A 70 11.19 1.25 -7.10
C ASN A 70 12.53 2.01 -7.20
N THR A 71 12.45 3.34 -7.19
CA THR A 71 13.64 4.22 -7.28
C THR A 71 14.34 4.43 -5.95
N ASP A 72 13.63 4.31 -4.83
CA ASP A 72 14.18 4.52 -3.48
C ASP A 72 15.31 3.54 -3.13
N GLY A 73 15.24 2.31 -3.66
CA GLY A 73 16.32 1.33 -3.53
C GLY A 73 17.62 1.84 -4.15
N ILE A 74 17.55 2.36 -5.38
CA ILE A 74 18.73 2.88 -6.08
C ILE A 74 19.26 4.16 -5.41
N VAL A 75 18.37 5.05 -4.96
CA VAL A 75 18.76 6.23 -4.18
C VAL A 75 19.52 5.82 -2.92
N SER A 76 19.01 4.85 -2.19
CA SER A 76 19.67 4.33 -0.99
C SER A 76 21.04 3.73 -1.30
N ASP A 77 21.18 2.99 -2.40
CA ASP A 77 22.46 2.37 -2.79
C ASP A 77 23.50 3.41 -3.23
N VAL A 78 23.10 4.39 -4.05
CA VAL A 78 23.98 5.49 -4.47
C VAL A 78 24.43 6.31 -3.27
N LEU A 79 23.52 6.71 -2.39
CA LEU A 79 23.86 7.50 -1.20
C LEU A 79 24.72 6.70 -0.21
N ARG A 80 24.49 5.39 -0.05
CA ARG A 80 25.33 4.53 0.79
C ARG A 80 26.78 4.47 0.32
N VAL A 81 27.00 4.43 -0.99
CA VAL A 81 28.35 4.45 -1.57
C VAL A 81 28.96 5.85 -1.47
N HIS A 82 28.20 6.87 -1.85
CA HIS A 82 28.70 8.23 -1.98
C HIS A 82 29.08 8.86 -0.62
N LEU A 83 28.25 8.68 0.40
CA LEU A 83 28.45 9.29 1.73
C LEU A 83 29.71 8.81 2.44
N VAL A 84 30.24 7.63 2.09
CA VAL A 84 31.49 7.10 2.64
C VAL A 84 32.68 8.03 2.37
N LYS A 85 32.69 8.74 1.23
CA LYS A 85 33.70 9.75 0.88
C LYS A 85 33.80 10.86 1.94
N TYR A 86 32.71 11.15 2.64
CA TYR A 86 32.62 12.18 3.67
C TYR A 86 32.67 11.61 5.10
N GLY A 87 32.97 10.31 5.25
CA GLY A 87 32.94 9.63 6.55
C GLY A 87 31.53 9.50 7.14
N LYS A 88 30.49 9.63 6.31
CA LYS A 88 29.08 9.53 6.70
C LYS A 88 28.51 8.19 6.24
N LYS A 89 27.40 7.76 6.86
CA LYS A 89 26.71 6.50 6.53
C LYS A 89 25.24 6.78 6.25
N TRP A 90 24.75 6.39 5.07
CA TRP A 90 23.32 6.37 4.80
C TRP A 90 22.63 5.39 5.76
N ASP A 91 21.69 5.90 6.56
CA ASP A 91 20.91 5.11 7.52
C ASP A 91 19.39 5.16 7.27
N GLY A 92 18.97 5.88 6.22
CA GLY A 92 17.57 5.96 5.78
C GLY A 92 16.64 6.76 6.69
N ARG A 93 17.11 7.31 7.82
CA ARG A 93 16.26 8.06 8.77
C ARG A 93 15.59 9.28 8.12
N GLU A 94 16.32 9.91 7.21
CA GLU A 94 15.87 11.10 6.49
C GLU A 94 15.34 10.80 5.08
N ALA A 95 15.04 9.54 4.76
CA ALA A 95 14.42 9.18 3.47
C ALA A 95 13.12 9.95 3.21
N LYS A 96 12.33 10.21 4.26
CA LYS A 96 11.11 11.05 4.17
C LYS A 96 11.38 12.49 3.69
N ASN A 97 12.61 13.01 3.87
CA ASN A 97 12.97 14.37 3.47
C ASN A 97 13.36 14.45 1.99
N ILE A 98 13.46 13.33 1.27
CA ILE A 98 13.84 13.30 -0.15
C ILE A 98 12.72 12.81 -1.07
N VAL A 99 11.79 11.98 -0.58
CA VAL A 99 10.70 11.40 -1.38
C VAL A 99 9.81 12.49 -2.00
N GLY A 100 9.49 12.34 -3.30
CA GLY A 100 8.61 13.22 -4.06
C GLY A 100 9.19 14.61 -4.41
N LYS A 101 10.40 14.95 -3.97
CA LYS A 101 11.05 16.23 -4.26
C LYS A 101 11.71 16.26 -5.64
N THR A 102 12.02 17.46 -6.12
CA THR A 102 12.90 17.60 -7.28
C THR A 102 14.32 17.10 -6.96
N PRO A 103 15.13 16.69 -7.95
CA PRO A 103 16.51 16.26 -7.70
C PRO A 103 17.34 17.30 -6.96
N PHE A 104 17.11 18.60 -7.22
CA PHE A 104 17.82 19.68 -6.56
C PHE A 104 17.45 19.81 -5.08
N GLU A 105 16.16 19.79 -4.76
CA GLU A 105 15.69 19.86 -3.37
C GLU A 105 16.06 18.59 -2.57
N ALA A 106 16.06 17.42 -3.21
CA ALA A 106 16.51 16.17 -2.60
C ALA A 106 18.01 16.22 -2.29
N ALA A 107 18.84 16.69 -3.23
CA ALA A 107 20.27 16.88 -2.99
C ALA A 107 20.54 17.93 -1.90
N ALA A 108 19.76 19.03 -1.85
CA ALA A 108 19.86 20.03 -0.81
C ALA A 108 19.58 19.44 0.58
N ALA A 109 18.52 18.62 0.70
CA ALA A 109 18.21 17.91 1.94
C ALA A 109 19.35 16.97 2.36
N VAL A 110 19.95 16.23 1.42
CA VAL A 110 21.09 15.35 1.74
C VAL A 110 22.32 16.15 2.22
N VAL A 111 22.64 17.28 1.60
CA VAL A 111 23.74 18.16 2.04
C VAL A 111 23.50 18.66 3.46
N GLU A 112 22.27 19.09 3.76
CA GLU A 112 21.88 19.59 5.07
C GLU A 112 21.88 18.48 6.14
N ASP A 113 21.15 17.39 5.89
CA ASP A 113 20.94 16.29 6.84
C ASP A 113 22.24 15.58 7.24
N TYR A 114 23.21 15.53 6.33
CA TYR A 114 24.52 14.90 6.57
C TYR A 114 25.65 15.89 6.81
N GLU A 115 25.37 17.20 6.80
CA GLU A 115 26.34 18.28 6.97
C GLU A 115 27.53 18.13 6.01
N LEU A 116 27.24 17.95 4.71
CA LEU A 116 28.28 17.69 3.71
C LEU A 116 29.08 18.98 3.41
N PRO A 117 30.42 18.88 3.28
CA PRO A 117 31.28 20.02 2.96
C PRO A 117 31.30 20.31 1.45
N CYS A 118 30.14 20.30 0.80
CA CYS A 118 29.95 20.64 -0.61
C CYS A 118 28.63 21.38 -0.83
N THR A 119 28.53 22.07 -1.96
CA THR A 119 27.29 22.70 -2.40
C THR A 119 26.31 21.67 -2.98
N THR A 120 25.03 22.00 -3.00
CA THR A 120 23.99 21.18 -3.65
C THR A 120 24.34 20.86 -5.11
N SER A 121 24.84 21.84 -5.87
CA SER A 121 25.22 21.65 -7.27
C SER A 121 26.40 20.70 -7.45
N GLU A 122 27.40 20.78 -6.56
CA GLU A 122 28.52 19.84 -6.55
C GLU A 122 28.03 18.42 -6.25
N LEU A 123 27.19 18.23 -5.23
CA LEU A 123 26.62 16.92 -4.90
C LEU A 123 25.86 16.33 -6.10
N ILE A 124 24.98 17.11 -6.73
CA ILE A 124 24.23 16.66 -7.93
C ILE A 124 25.19 16.22 -9.03
N SER A 125 26.23 17.02 -9.31
CA SER A 125 27.21 16.70 -10.34
C SER A 125 27.96 15.40 -10.04
N GLU A 126 28.22 15.09 -8.77
CA GLU A 126 28.91 13.88 -8.36
C GLU A 126 28.01 12.63 -8.39
N ILE A 127 26.75 12.73 -7.97
CA ILE A 127 25.85 11.56 -7.87
C ILE A 127 25.08 11.25 -9.16
N THR A 128 24.87 12.23 -10.05
CA THR A 128 24.11 12.04 -11.30
C THR A 128 24.67 10.92 -12.19
N PRO A 129 26.00 10.80 -12.39
CA PRO A 129 26.58 9.69 -13.15
C PRO A 129 26.42 8.34 -12.45
N MET A 130 26.44 8.30 -11.11
CA MET A 130 26.22 7.06 -10.36
C MET A 130 24.80 6.54 -10.61
N PHE A 131 23.85 7.46 -10.60
CA PHE A 131 22.46 7.22 -10.89
C PHE A 131 22.20 6.67 -12.30
N SER A 132 22.70 7.34 -13.35
CA SER A 132 22.45 6.90 -14.73
C SER A 132 22.90 5.46 -15.02
N THR A 133 23.96 4.97 -14.35
CA THR A 133 24.43 3.58 -14.50
C THR A 133 23.51 2.53 -13.87
N GLN A 134 22.57 2.94 -13.02
CA GLN A 134 21.69 2.04 -12.27
C GLN A 134 20.27 1.98 -12.83
N TRP A 135 19.91 2.83 -13.80
CA TRP A 135 18.52 2.92 -14.27
C TRP A 135 18.02 1.61 -14.91
N CYS A 136 18.91 0.85 -15.53
CA CYS A 136 18.62 -0.46 -16.10
C CYS A 136 18.26 -1.52 -15.04
N ASN A 137 18.62 -1.31 -13.77
CA ASN A 137 18.36 -2.22 -12.66
C ASN A 137 17.03 -1.90 -11.94
N ILE A 138 16.37 -0.79 -12.30
CA ILE A 138 15.13 -0.38 -11.64
C ILE A 138 14.01 -1.35 -12.03
N LYS A 139 13.38 -1.91 -11.01
CA LYS A 139 12.23 -2.81 -11.17
C LYS A 139 10.91 -2.05 -11.05
N PRO A 140 9.90 -2.42 -11.84
CA PRO A 140 8.52 -2.02 -11.59
C PRO A 140 8.04 -2.45 -10.21
N LEU A 141 7.26 -1.59 -9.56
CA LEU A 141 6.55 -1.92 -8.33
C LEU A 141 5.41 -2.91 -8.59
N ALA A 142 5.06 -3.69 -7.57
CA ALA A 142 4.03 -4.70 -7.67
C ALA A 142 2.69 -4.10 -8.12
N GLY A 143 2.18 -4.58 -9.25
CA GLY A 143 0.93 -4.10 -9.87
C GLY A 143 1.12 -3.04 -10.97
N ALA A 144 2.31 -2.43 -11.13
CA ALA A 144 2.56 -1.39 -12.14
C ALA A 144 2.30 -1.87 -13.58
N ASN A 145 2.97 -2.97 -13.99
CA ASN A 145 2.78 -3.56 -15.32
C ASN A 145 1.33 -3.99 -15.57
N ARG A 146 0.68 -4.55 -14.53
CA ARG A 146 -0.72 -4.97 -14.58
C ARG A 146 -1.65 -3.78 -14.82
N LEU A 147 -1.44 -2.68 -14.10
CA LEU A 147 -2.20 -1.45 -14.24
C LEU A 147 -2.06 -0.84 -15.65
N ILE A 148 -0.82 -0.62 -16.10
CA ILE A 148 -0.54 0.00 -17.40
C ILE A 148 -1.16 -0.83 -18.54
N LYS A 149 -0.90 -2.14 -18.53
CA LYS A 149 -1.48 -3.06 -19.54
C LYS A 149 -3.00 -3.05 -19.52
N HIS A 150 -3.61 -3.08 -18.33
CA HIS A 150 -5.06 -3.08 -18.18
C HIS A 150 -5.70 -1.81 -18.74
N LEU A 151 -5.22 -0.64 -18.32
CA LEU A 151 -5.74 0.66 -18.78
C LEU A 151 -5.53 0.84 -20.28
N GLY A 152 -4.35 0.51 -20.80
CA GLY A 152 -4.06 0.56 -22.24
C GLY A 152 -4.98 -0.35 -23.06
N SER A 153 -5.20 -1.59 -22.62
CA SER A 153 -6.10 -2.54 -23.31
C SER A 153 -7.56 -2.10 -23.36
N HIS A 154 -7.98 -1.21 -22.45
CA HIS A 154 -9.32 -0.63 -22.43
C HIS A 154 -9.38 0.78 -23.05
N GLY A 155 -8.28 1.25 -23.65
CA GLY A 155 -8.21 2.57 -24.28
C GLY A 155 -8.38 3.73 -23.28
N VAL A 156 -8.06 3.52 -22.00
CA VAL A 156 -8.07 4.60 -21.00
C VAL A 156 -6.82 5.46 -21.22
N PRO A 157 -6.95 6.77 -21.51
CA PRO A 157 -5.80 7.65 -21.65
C PRO A 157 -4.98 7.71 -20.37
N MET A 158 -3.66 7.63 -20.52
CA MET A 158 -2.71 7.69 -19.42
C MET A 158 -1.71 8.82 -19.63
N ALA A 159 -1.37 9.51 -18.55
CA ALA A 159 -0.21 10.38 -18.49
C ALA A 159 0.78 9.95 -17.38
N LEU A 160 2.05 10.22 -17.59
CA LEU A 160 3.10 10.08 -16.58
C LEU A 160 3.59 11.48 -16.18
N ALA A 161 3.58 11.79 -14.88
CA ALA A 161 4.01 13.09 -14.36
C ALA A 161 4.93 12.94 -13.14
N SER A 162 6.20 13.35 -13.27
CA SER A 162 7.21 13.24 -12.22
C SER A 162 8.01 14.54 -12.05
N ASN A 163 8.48 14.82 -10.83
CA ASN A 163 9.41 15.92 -10.53
C ASN A 163 10.82 15.71 -11.12
N SER A 164 11.11 14.50 -11.63
CA SER A 164 12.32 14.22 -12.41
C SER A 164 12.31 14.97 -13.75
N PRO A 165 13.49 15.33 -14.31
CA PRO A 165 13.60 15.84 -15.67
C PRO A 165 13.07 14.86 -16.71
N ARG A 166 12.55 15.36 -17.83
CA ARG A 166 11.97 14.55 -18.91
C ARG A 166 12.93 13.47 -19.42
N ASP A 167 14.18 13.81 -19.69
CA ASP A 167 15.17 12.84 -20.20
C ASP A 167 15.42 11.70 -19.20
N ASN A 168 15.40 12.00 -17.90
CA ASN A 168 15.55 10.98 -16.85
C ASN A 168 14.33 10.06 -16.83
N ILE A 169 13.13 10.61 -16.96
CA ILE A 169 11.89 9.82 -17.05
C ILE A 169 11.96 8.87 -18.25
N GLU A 170 12.27 9.38 -19.44
CA GLU A 170 12.33 8.57 -20.66
C GLU A 170 13.38 7.47 -20.55
N THR A 171 14.54 7.77 -19.97
CA THR A 171 15.59 6.77 -19.76
C THR A 171 15.11 5.67 -18.83
N LYS A 172 14.51 6.01 -17.67
CA LYS A 172 13.99 5.01 -16.71
C LYS A 172 12.94 4.09 -17.34
N ILE A 173 11.99 4.63 -18.08
CA ILE A 173 10.92 3.83 -18.69
C ILE A 173 11.36 3.08 -19.95
N SER A 174 12.48 3.47 -20.59
CA SER A 174 13.00 2.78 -21.78
C SER A 174 13.40 1.32 -21.52
N PHE A 175 13.74 0.99 -20.27
CA PHE A 175 14.03 -0.37 -19.83
C PHE A 175 12.76 -1.21 -19.59
N GLN A 176 11.58 -0.59 -19.67
CA GLN A 176 10.30 -1.24 -19.40
C GLN A 176 9.55 -1.48 -20.70
N ASN A 177 9.27 -2.75 -20.98
CA ASN A 177 8.68 -3.15 -22.26
C ASN A 177 7.28 -2.55 -22.46
N GLY A 178 7.13 -1.71 -23.48
CA GLY A 178 5.86 -1.11 -23.90
C GLY A 178 5.38 0.08 -23.07
N TRP A 179 6.18 0.57 -22.10
CA TRP A 179 5.74 1.67 -21.24
C TRP A 179 5.66 2.99 -21.98
N LYS A 180 6.67 3.35 -22.77
CA LYS A 180 6.72 4.63 -23.49
C LYS A 180 5.50 4.81 -24.40
N GLU A 181 5.08 3.75 -25.07
CA GLU A 181 3.95 3.73 -26.00
C GLU A 181 2.60 3.72 -25.27
N SER A 182 2.58 3.33 -23.99
CA SER A 182 1.35 3.28 -23.20
C SER A 182 0.90 4.67 -22.72
N PHE A 183 1.81 5.63 -22.59
CA PHE A 183 1.50 6.98 -22.11
C PHE A 183 1.25 7.93 -23.28
N SER A 184 0.05 8.53 -23.34
CA SER A 184 -0.26 9.57 -24.33
C SER A 184 0.46 10.88 -24.04
N VAL A 185 0.74 11.13 -22.75
CA VAL A 185 1.51 12.29 -22.28
C VAL A 185 2.52 11.79 -21.27
N ILE A 186 3.74 12.26 -21.40
CA ILE A 186 4.74 12.18 -20.33
C ILE A 186 5.08 13.65 -20.04
N ILE A 187 5.37 13.99 -18.79
CA ILE A 187 5.80 15.34 -18.41
C ILE A 187 6.83 15.28 -17.27
N GLY A 188 7.94 15.99 -17.46
CA GLY A 188 8.98 16.18 -16.45
C GLY A 188 8.81 17.47 -15.65
N GLY A 189 9.45 17.53 -14.48
CA GLY A 189 9.47 18.72 -13.62
C GLY A 189 10.15 19.93 -14.26
N ASP A 190 11.01 19.70 -15.25
CA ASP A 190 11.68 20.70 -16.08
C ASP A 190 10.77 21.34 -17.14
N GLU A 191 9.58 20.79 -17.36
CA GLU A 191 8.58 21.32 -18.30
C GLU A 191 7.54 22.25 -17.65
N VAL A 192 7.67 22.52 -16.35
CA VAL A 192 6.79 23.42 -15.57
C VAL A 192 7.59 24.44 -14.77
N LYS A 193 6.96 25.54 -14.33
CA LYS A 193 7.67 26.57 -13.55
C LYS A 193 7.88 26.12 -12.11
N SER A 194 6.95 25.35 -11.58
CA SER A 194 7.03 24.81 -10.22
C SER A 194 6.51 23.38 -10.22
N GLY A 195 7.38 22.45 -9.81
CA GLY A 195 7.03 21.04 -9.61
C GLY A 195 6.14 20.82 -8.39
N LYS A 196 5.81 19.55 -8.10
CA LYS A 196 5.02 19.14 -6.93
C LYS A 196 5.69 19.71 -5.67
N PRO A 197 4.97 20.36 -4.73
CA PRO A 197 3.51 20.30 -4.52
C PRO A 197 2.65 21.30 -5.33
N SER A 198 3.23 22.06 -6.26
CA SER A 198 2.44 22.87 -7.19
C SER A 198 1.56 21.98 -8.08
N PRO A 199 0.32 22.37 -8.39
CA PRO A 199 -0.56 21.60 -9.29
C PRO A 199 -0.14 21.67 -10.76
N GLU A 200 0.81 22.54 -11.13
CA GLU A 200 1.16 22.85 -12.53
C GLU A 200 1.43 21.60 -13.38
N ILE A 201 2.18 20.63 -12.84
CA ILE A 201 2.55 19.41 -13.59
C ILE A 201 1.32 18.56 -13.95
N PHE A 202 0.36 18.44 -13.05
CA PHE A 202 -0.87 17.69 -13.30
C PHE A 202 -1.84 18.47 -14.18
N LEU A 203 -1.96 19.79 -14.00
CA LEU A 203 -2.76 20.65 -14.86
C LEU A 203 -2.25 20.64 -16.30
N GLU A 204 -0.93 20.70 -16.51
CA GLU A 204 -0.33 20.62 -17.84
C GLU A 204 -0.49 19.23 -18.45
N ALA A 205 -0.39 18.14 -17.66
CA ALA A 205 -0.70 16.79 -18.14
C ALA A 205 -2.16 16.66 -18.61
N ALA A 206 -3.12 17.13 -17.82
CA ALA A 206 -4.54 17.11 -18.16
C ALA A 206 -4.84 17.94 -19.42
N LYS A 207 -4.23 19.12 -19.54
CA LYS A 207 -4.32 19.98 -20.73
C LYS A 207 -3.77 19.30 -21.98
N ARG A 208 -2.60 18.64 -21.91
CA ARG A 208 -2.01 17.89 -23.04
C ARG A 208 -2.85 16.67 -23.43
N LEU A 209 -3.54 16.05 -22.46
CA LEU A 209 -4.54 15.01 -22.72
C LEU A 209 -5.87 15.55 -23.27
N ASN A 210 -6.09 16.87 -23.22
CA ASN A 210 -7.36 17.53 -23.51
C ASN A 210 -8.51 16.99 -22.62
N ILE A 211 -8.24 16.85 -21.33
CA ILE A 211 -9.20 16.35 -20.32
C ILE A 211 -9.29 17.35 -19.16
N GLU A 212 -10.52 17.60 -18.71
CA GLU A 212 -10.78 18.46 -17.55
C GLU A 212 -10.15 17.88 -16.27
N PRO A 213 -9.46 18.68 -15.43
CA PRO A 213 -8.79 18.18 -14.22
C PRO A 213 -9.71 17.38 -13.30
N SER A 214 -10.95 17.82 -13.12
CA SER A 214 -11.96 17.09 -12.32
C SER A 214 -12.42 15.74 -12.89
N SER A 215 -11.93 15.35 -14.07
CA SER A 215 -12.12 14.03 -14.69
C SER A 215 -10.82 13.20 -14.66
N CYS A 216 -9.78 13.65 -13.97
CA CYS A 216 -8.51 12.93 -13.84
C CYS A 216 -8.44 12.18 -12.51
N LEU A 217 -7.87 10.98 -12.54
CA LEU A 217 -7.39 10.27 -11.37
C LEU A 217 -5.87 10.38 -11.29
N VAL A 218 -5.34 10.90 -10.20
CA VAL A 218 -3.90 10.88 -9.90
C VAL A 218 -3.59 9.65 -9.04
N ILE A 219 -2.48 8.97 -9.36
CA ILE A 219 -1.92 7.90 -8.50
C ILE A 219 -0.52 8.34 -8.08
N GLU A 220 -0.27 8.39 -6.77
CA GLU A 220 0.91 9.06 -6.19
C GLU A 220 1.37 8.40 -4.88
N ASP A 221 2.66 8.41 -4.57
CA ASP A 221 3.25 7.77 -3.37
C ASP A 221 3.75 8.75 -2.30
N SER A 222 3.71 10.05 -2.58
CA SER A 222 4.37 11.12 -1.82
C SER A 222 3.39 12.24 -1.40
N LEU A 223 3.65 12.86 -0.25
CA LEU A 223 2.85 14.00 0.21
C LEU A 223 2.89 15.20 -0.74
N PRO A 224 4.05 15.59 -1.34
CA PRO A 224 4.07 16.67 -2.32
C PRO A 224 3.15 16.37 -3.50
N GLY A 225 3.17 15.16 -4.03
CA GLY A 225 2.34 14.83 -5.19
C GLY A 225 0.86 14.69 -4.86
N VAL A 226 0.48 14.13 -3.71
CA VAL A 226 -0.91 14.17 -3.26
C VAL A 226 -1.40 15.62 -3.11
N THR A 227 -0.57 16.49 -2.52
CA THR A 227 -0.89 17.92 -2.39
C THR A 227 -1.10 18.57 -3.77
N ALA A 228 -0.22 18.31 -4.72
CA ALA A 228 -0.35 18.82 -6.09
C ALA A 228 -1.61 18.30 -6.79
N GLY A 229 -1.94 17.02 -6.66
CA GLY A 229 -3.14 16.42 -7.27
C GLY A 229 -4.43 17.03 -6.73
N LYS A 230 -4.51 17.21 -5.40
CA LYS A 230 -5.67 17.86 -4.77
C LYS A 230 -5.75 19.35 -5.12
N ALA A 231 -4.62 20.06 -5.18
CA ALA A 231 -4.57 21.46 -5.61
C ALA A 231 -4.98 21.64 -7.08
N ALA A 232 -4.84 20.60 -7.91
CA ALA A 232 -5.32 20.57 -9.28
C ALA A 232 -6.80 20.17 -9.42
N GLU A 233 -7.54 20.05 -8.31
CA GLU A 233 -8.95 19.60 -8.26
C GLU A 233 -9.18 18.20 -8.87
N MET A 234 -8.18 17.32 -8.75
CA MET A 234 -8.26 15.93 -9.21
C MET A 234 -8.62 14.97 -8.07
N GLU A 235 -9.12 13.79 -8.44
CA GLU A 235 -9.21 12.66 -7.53
C GLU A 235 -7.81 12.05 -7.36
N VAL A 236 -7.46 11.61 -6.16
CA VAL A 236 -6.11 11.12 -5.82
C VAL A 236 -6.18 9.80 -5.07
N VAL A 237 -5.50 8.78 -5.60
CA VAL A 237 -5.17 7.55 -4.89
C VAL A 237 -3.72 7.63 -4.42
N ALA A 238 -3.52 7.60 -3.11
CA ALA A 238 -2.20 7.54 -2.51
C ALA A 238 -1.72 6.08 -2.38
N VAL A 239 -0.47 5.81 -2.74
CA VAL A 239 0.23 4.52 -2.60
C VAL A 239 1.55 4.74 -1.86
N PRO A 240 1.53 5.05 -0.55
CA PRO A 240 2.71 5.53 0.16
C PRO A 240 3.92 4.60 0.00
N SER A 241 5.03 5.12 -0.54
CA SER A 241 6.28 4.37 -0.75
C SER A 241 6.95 3.98 0.57
N LEU A 242 6.72 4.78 1.62
CA LEU A 242 7.25 4.55 2.95
C LEU A 242 6.23 3.86 3.88
N PRO A 243 6.65 2.81 4.59
CA PRO A 243 5.77 2.07 5.49
C PRO A 243 5.29 2.95 6.65
N LYS A 244 4.10 2.65 7.18
CA LYS A 244 3.48 3.30 8.36
C LYS A 244 3.17 4.80 8.20
N GLN A 245 3.24 5.36 6.99
CA GLN A 245 2.92 6.76 6.73
C GLN A 245 1.51 7.00 6.20
N SER A 246 0.69 5.96 6.03
CA SER A 246 -0.68 6.08 5.49
C SER A 246 -1.53 7.14 6.20
N HIS A 247 -1.35 7.32 7.51
CA HIS A 247 -2.03 8.34 8.33
C HIS A 247 -1.70 9.79 7.95
N LEU A 248 -0.65 10.04 7.17
CA LEU A 248 -0.27 11.37 6.69
C LEU A 248 -1.02 11.77 5.42
N TYR A 249 -1.59 10.81 4.68
CA TYR A 249 -2.22 11.01 3.37
C TYR A 249 -3.72 11.33 3.50
N THR A 250 -4.11 12.09 4.52
CA THR A 250 -5.54 12.34 4.86
C THR A 250 -6.30 13.16 3.82
N SER A 251 -5.59 13.85 2.92
CA SER A 251 -6.18 14.61 1.82
C SER A 251 -6.44 13.79 0.55
N ALA A 252 -5.89 12.57 0.45
CA ALA A 252 -6.16 11.68 -0.67
C ALA A 252 -7.58 11.10 -0.57
N ASP A 253 -8.18 10.80 -1.73
CA ASP A 253 -9.54 10.25 -1.81
C ASP A 253 -9.54 8.74 -1.50
N GLU A 254 -8.41 8.06 -1.67
CA GLU A 254 -8.15 6.70 -1.18
C GLU A 254 -6.65 6.52 -0.87
N VAL A 255 -6.34 5.73 0.15
CA VAL A 255 -4.97 5.30 0.46
C VAL A 255 -4.92 3.77 0.34
N ILE A 256 -4.02 3.27 -0.49
CA ILE A 256 -3.77 1.83 -0.69
C ILE A 256 -2.31 1.49 -0.37
N ASN A 257 -2.01 0.21 -0.09
CA ASN A 257 -0.66 -0.22 0.27
C ASN A 257 0.19 -0.58 -0.96
N SER A 258 -0.48 -0.94 -2.07
CA SER A 258 0.16 -1.35 -3.32
C SER A 258 -0.78 -1.14 -4.50
N LEU A 259 -0.24 -1.00 -5.71
CA LEU A 259 -1.04 -1.04 -6.93
C LEU A 259 -1.78 -2.37 -7.13
N LEU A 260 -1.39 -3.45 -6.43
CA LEU A 260 -2.17 -4.69 -6.38
C LEU A 260 -3.56 -4.50 -5.73
N ASP A 261 -3.70 -3.52 -4.85
CA ASP A 261 -4.92 -3.24 -4.08
C ASP A 261 -5.88 -2.30 -4.82
N LEU A 262 -5.43 -1.70 -5.94
CA LEU A 262 -6.23 -0.74 -6.69
C LEU A 262 -7.49 -1.42 -7.25
N ARG A 263 -8.62 -0.75 -7.07
CA ARG A 263 -9.92 -1.14 -7.63
C ARG A 263 -10.42 -0.06 -8.60
N PRO A 264 -10.10 -0.15 -9.90
CA PRO A 264 -10.39 0.89 -10.87
C PRO A 264 -11.89 1.24 -10.94
N GLU A 265 -12.76 0.26 -10.69
CA GLU A 265 -14.21 0.43 -10.70
C GLU A 265 -14.71 1.44 -9.65
N LYS A 266 -13.97 1.69 -8.57
CA LYS A 266 -14.29 2.74 -7.58
C LYS A 266 -14.24 4.16 -8.17
N TRP A 267 -13.59 4.31 -9.33
CA TRP A 267 -13.37 5.58 -10.00
C TRP A 267 -14.13 5.68 -11.33
N GLY A 268 -14.90 4.64 -11.68
CA GLY A 268 -15.59 4.56 -12.97
C GLY A 268 -14.75 3.99 -14.11
N LEU A 269 -13.55 3.48 -13.81
CA LEU A 269 -12.70 2.80 -14.79
C LEU A 269 -13.09 1.31 -14.92
N PRO A 270 -12.74 0.65 -16.04
CA PRO A 270 -13.02 -0.78 -16.21
C PRO A 270 -12.39 -1.63 -15.08
N PRO A 271 -13.14 -2.56 -14.46
CA PRO A 271 -12.61 -3.41 -13.41
C PRO A 271 -11.55 -4.35 -13.98
N PHE A 272 -10.57 -4.70 -13.14
CA PHE A 272 -9.67 -5.79 -13.46
C PHE A 272 -10.44 -7.11 -13.58
N GLN A 273 -10.05 -7.97 -14.54
CA GLN A 273 -10.73 -9.24 -14.85
C GLN A 273 -9.90 -10.48 -14.52
N ASP A 274 -8.74 -10.28 -13.89
CA ASP A 274 -7.74 -11.32 -13.61
C ASP A 274 -7.80 -11.89 -12.19
N TRP A 275 -8.78 -11.47 -11.39
CA TRP A 275 -9.08 -12.10 -10.11
C TRP A 275 -9.81 -13.42 -10.32
N ILE A 276 -9.28 -14.50 -9.74
CA ILE A 276 -9.80 -15.85 -9.86
C ILE A 276 -10.12 -16.36 -8.46
N GLU A 277 -11.39 -16.65 -8.19
CA GLU A 277 -11.83 -17.25 -6.92
C GLU A 277 -11.35 -16.48 -5.67
N GLY A 278 -11.35 -15.14 -5.75
CA GLY A 278 -10.90 -14.27 -4.64
C GLY A 278 -9.38 -14.14 -4.50
N THR A 279 -8.62 -14.58 -5.50
CA THR A 279 -7.16 -14.48 -5.55
C THR A 279 -6.69 -13.74 -6.80
N LEU A 280 -5.54 -13.08 -6.69
CA LEU A 280 -4.81 -12.49 -7.80
C LEU A 280 -3.61 -13.38 -8.12
N PRO A 281 -3.55 -14.03 -9.31
CA PRO A 281 -2.37 -14.75 -9.75
C PRO A 281 -1.14 -13.84 -9.79
N LEU A 282 0.00 -14.33 -9.31
CA LEU A 282 1.29 -13.66 -9.43
C LEU A 282 2.28 -14.54 -10.17
N GLU A 283 3.34 -13.93 -10.71
CA GLU A 283 4.53 -14.69 -11.09
C GLU A 283 5.08 -15.37 -9.83
N PRO A 284 5.35 -16.69 -9.86
CA PRO A 284 5.80 -17.40 -8.69
C PRO A 284 7.14 -16.87 -8.17
N TRP A 285 7.24 -16.78 -6.86
CA TRP A 285 8.47 -16.40 -6.18
C TRP A 285 8.70 -17.26 -4.96
N PHE A 286 9.97 -17.31 -4.52
CA PHE A 286 10.48 -18.37 -3.68
C PHE A 286 11.12 -17.79 -2.42
N ILE A 287 10.81 -18.40 -1.28
CA ILE A 287 11.39 -18.02 0.01
C ILE A 287 11.51 -19.24 0.91
N GLY A 288 12.52 -19.30 1.76
CA GLY A 288 12.68 -20.43 2.66
C GLY A 288 13.76 -20.25 3.72
N GLY A 289 13.93 -21.25 4.55
CA GLY A 289 14.91 -21.28 5.62
C GLY A 289 14.41 -22.01 6.85
N PRO A 290 15.19 -22.02 7.93
CA PRO A 290 14.81 -22.70 9.16
C PRO A 290 13.62 -22.00 9.81
N VAL A 291 12.63 -22.77 10.26
CA VAL A 291 11.47 -22.24 10.99
C VAL A 291 11.92 -21.67 12.33
N ILE A 292 11.64 -20.38 12.57
CA ILE A 292 12.02 -19.68 13.80
C ILE A 292 10.81 -19.44 14.72
N LYS A 293 11.09 -19.23 16.00
CA LYS A 293 10.07 -18.79 16.95
C LYS A 293 9.66 -17.34 16.62
N GLY A 294 8.37 -17.13 16.39
CA GLY A 294 7.80 -15.79 16.28
C GLY A 294 7.39 -15.24 17.64
N PHE A 295 6.48 -14.26 17.64
CA PHE A 295 5.97 -13.62 18.86
C PHE A 295 5.11 -14.55 19.75
N GLY A 296 4.89 -15.81 19.35
CA GLY A 296 4.10 -16.80 20.11
C GLY A 296 2.59 -16.53 20.16
N ARG A 297 2.10 -15.55 19.39
CA ARG A 297 0.70 -15.11 19.38
C ARG A 297 -0.18 -15.97 18.47
N GLY A 298 0.34 -16.42 17.32
CA GLY A 298 -0.41 -17.24 16.36
C GLY A 298 -1.06 -18.45 17.02
N SER A 299 -0.26 -19.36 17.57
CA SER A 299 -0.77 -20.57 18.22
C SER A 299 -1.55 -20.25 19.52
N LYS A 300 -0.96 -19.48 20.45
CA LYS A 300 -1.51 -19.31 21.81
C LYS A 300 -2.72 -18.37 21.89
N VAL A 301 -2.84 -17.41 20.98
CA VAL A 301 -3.87 -16.37 21.02
C VAL A 301 -4.87 -16.53 19.88
N LEU A 302 -4.42 -16.90 18.68
CA LEU A 302 -5.27 -17.01 17.49
C LEU A 302 -5.71 -18.45 17.19
N GLY A 303 -5.08 -19.46 17.80
CA GLY A 303 -5.27 -20.87 17.41
C GLY A 303 -4.73 -21.19 16.01
N ILE A 304 -3.81 -20.36 15.50
CA ILE A 304 -3.27 -20.42 14.14
C ILE A 304 -1.74 -20.59 14.23
N PRO A 305 -1.21 -21.82 14.19
CA PRO A 305 0.23 -22.06 14.30
C PRO A 305 0.95 -21.55 13.04
N THR A 306 1.81 -20.54 13.20
CA THR A 306 2.61 -19.96 12.10
C THR A 306 4.07 -20.41 12.17
N ALA A 307 4.61 -20.82 11.02
CA ALA A 307 5.99 -21.28 10.84
C ALA A 307 6.90 -20.12 10.39
N ASN A 308 7.18 -19.19 11.30
CA ASN A 308 7.82 -17.91 10.97
C ASN A 308 9.20 -18.10 10.31
N LEU A 309 9.54 -17.20 9.38
CA LEU A 309 10.84 -17.15 8.70
C LEU A 309 11.58 -15.85 9.05
N SER A 310 12.92 -15.90 9.05
CA SER A 310 13.76 -14.70 9.19
C SER A 310 13.69 -13.82 7.95
N THR A 311 13.65 -12.51 8.14
CA THR A 311 13.69 -11.52 7.05
C THR A 311 15.10 -11.15 6.60
N GLU A 312 16.14 -11.50 7.36
CA GLU A 312 17.52 -11.01 7.16
C GLU A 312 18.07 -11.33 5.77
N ARG A 313 17.76 -12.52 5.23
CA ARG A 313 18.24 -12.97 3.92
C ARG A 313 17.37 -12.52 2.74
N TYR A 314 16.21 -11.93 3.03
CA TYR A 314 15.19 -11.62 2.04
C TYR A 314 14.83 -10.14 1.98
N SER A 315 15.66 -9.25 2.53
CA SER A 315 15.39 -7.80 2.57
C SER A 315 15.07 -7.22 1.18
N THR A 316 15.86 -7.58 0.16
CA THR A 316 15.60 -7.17 -1.24
C THR A 316 14.32 -7.77 -1.80
N LEU A 317 14.09 -9.07 -1.59
CA LEU A 317 12.87 -9.73 -2.06
C LEU A 317 11.61 -9.14 -1.39
N LEU A 318 11.69 -8.85 -0.10
CA LEU A 318 10.60 -8.26 0.68
C LEU A 318 10.39 -6.78 0.40
N SER A 319 11.35 -6.06 -0.20
CA SER A 319 11.10 -4.70 -0.68
C SER A 319 10.38 -4.70 -2.04
N GLU A 320 10.51 -5.78 -2.81
CA GLU A 320 9.80 -5.99 -4.09
C GLU A 320 8.37 -6.48 -3.90
N HIS A 321 8.06 -7.12 -2.77
CA HIS A 321 6.72 -7.62 -2.45
C HIS A 321 6.02 -6.80 -1.34
N PRO A 322 4.85 -6.22 -1.63
CA PRO A 322 4.13 -5.38 -0.68
C PRO A 322 3.65 -6.18 0.53
N ALA A 323 3.32 -5.46 1.61
CA ALA A 323 2.69 -6.09 2.76
C ALA A 323 1.29 -6.60 2.40
N GLY A 324 0.97 -7.83 2.78
CA GLY A 324 -0.32 -8.44 2.52
C GLY A 324 -0.37 -9.94 2.79
N VAL A 325 -1.48 -10.55 2.38
CA VAL A 325 -1.76 -11.97 2.53
C VAL A 325 -1.56 -12.67 1.20
N TYR A 326 -0.69 -13.67 1.21
CA TYR A 326 -0.26 -14.46 0.07
C TYR A 326 -0.62 -15.93 0.27
N PHE A 327 -0.57 -16.71 -0.80
CA PHE A 327 -0.83 -18.15 -0.74
C PHE A 327 0.03 -18.92 -1.74
N GLY A 328 0.11 -20.23 -1.53
CA GLY A 328 1.04 -21.08 -2.26
C GLY A 328 1.25 -22.45 -1.63
N TRP A 329 2.43 -22.99 -1.90
CA TRP A 329 2.84 -24.31 -1.44
C TRP A 329 4.04 -24.19 -0.50
N ALA A 330 4.05 -25.00 0.54
CA ALA A 330 5.11 -25.09 1.53
C ALA A 330 5.64 -26.52 1.60
N GLY A 331 6.94 -26.71 1.41
CA GLY A 331 7.66 -27.95 1.56
C GLY A 331 8.44 -27.97 2.85
N LEU A 332 8.22 -29.00 3.67
CA LEU A 332 9.01 -29.31 4.84
C LEU A 332 9.85 -30.55 4.54
N SER A 333 11.16 -30.45 4.71
CA SER A 333 12.12 -31.49 4.30
C SER A 333 11.82 -32.87 4.86
N ALA A 334 11.28 -32.96 6.10
CA ALA A 334 10.95 -34.26 6.72
C ALA A 334 9.47 -34.64 6.59
N ARG A 335 8.59 -33.74 6.16
CA ARG A 335 7.12 -33.90 6.29
C ARG A 335 6.36 -33.81 4.98
N GLY A 336 6.99 -33.33 3.91
CA GLY A 336 6.40 -33.25 2.58
C GLY A 336 5.81 -31.86 2.26
N VAL A 337 4.87 -31.82 1.32
CA VAL A 337 4.36 -30.58 0.72
C VAL A 337 2.91 -30.32 1.14
N PHE A 338 2.65 -29.09 1.58
CA PHE A 338 1.38 -28.62 2.12
C PHE A 338 0.90 -27.36 1.40
N LYS A 339 -0.42 -27.14 1.36
CA LYS A 339 -0.99 -25.84 1.02
C LYS A 339 -0.67 -24.84 2.14
N MET A 340 -0.50 -23.57 1.81
CA MET A 340 -0.24 -22.54 2.81
C MET A 340 -0.92 -21.21 2.51
N VAL A 341 -1.17 -20.43 3.58
CA VAL A 341 -1.47 -18.99 3.54
C VAL A 341 -0.40 -18.27 4.35
N MET A 342 0.05 -17.09 3.93
CA MET A 342 1.13 -16.38 4.60
C MET A 342 0.86 -14.89 4.69
N SER A 343 1.02 -14.35 5.89
CA SER A 343 1.09 -12.92 6.09
C SER A 343 2.54 -12.46 5.88
N ILE A 344 2.71 -11.40 5.10
CA ILE A 344 3.97 -10.66 5.01
C ILE A 344 3.66 -9.23 5.39
N GLY A 345 4.34 -8.67 6.38
CA GLY A 345 4.14 -7.26 6.70
C GLY A 345 4.37 -6.89 8.15
N TRP A 346 3.73 -5.82 8.59
CA TRP A 346 3.98 -5.20 9.90
C TRP A 346 2.92 -5.54 10.93
N ASN A 347 1.93 -6.36 10.57
CA ASN A 347 0.80 -6.74 11.40
C ASN A 347 0.21 -5.53 12.19
N PRO A 348 -0.54 -4.65 11.52
CA PRO A 348 -1.00 -3.40 12.12
C PRO A 348 -1.90 -3.59 13.34
N PHE A 349 -2.56 -4.75 13.48
CA PHE A 349 -3.33 -5.09 14.67
C PHE A 349 -2.47 -5.20 15.94
N PHE A 350 -1.22 -5.67 15.79
CA PHE A 350 -0.28 -5.82 16.89
C PHE A 350 0.81 -4.74 16.95
N ASN A 351 0.79 -3.76 16.04
CA ASN A 351 1.78 -2.68 15.93
C ASN A 351 3.24 -3.18 15.88
N ASN A 352 3.56 -4.19 15.06
CA ASN A 352 4.93 -4.70 15.02
C ASN A 352 5.91 -3.62 14.53
N THR A 353 7.10 -3.58 15.14
CA THR A 353 8.20 -2.68 14.76
C THR A 353 9.08 -3.22 13.65
N GLU A 354 8.88 -4.48 13.26
CA GLU A 354 9.64 -5.22 12.25
C GLU A 354 8.68 -5.93 11.30
N LYS A 355 9.11 -6.10 10.05
CA LYS A 355 8.36 -6.86 9.04
C LYS A 355 8.48 -8.36 9.36
N THR A 356 7.39 -9.10 9.30
CA THR A 356 7.34 -10.54 9.57
C THR A 356 6.96 -11.32 8.32
N ILE A 357 7.35 -12.59 8.30
CA ILE A 357 6.91 -13.60 7.33
C ILE A 357 6.28 -14.74 8.14
N GLU A 358 4.97 -14.84 8.10
CA GLU A 358 4.19 -15.72 8.98
C GLU A 358 3.34 -16.70 8.14
N PRO A 359 3.94 -17.78 7.60
CA PRO A 359 3.19 -18.81 6.89
C PRO A 359 2.43 -19.69 7.86
N TRP A 360 1.18 -19.97 7.53
CA TRP A 360 0.34 -21.00 8.11
C TRP A 360 0.21 -22.13 7.10
N LEU A 361 0.83 -23.27 7.42
CA LEU A 361 0.64 -24.51 6.67
C LEU A 361 -0.73 -25.06 7.03
N LEU A 362 -1.54 -25.36 6.01
CA LEU A 362 -2.94 -25.78 6.16
C LEU A 362 -3.01 -27.28 6.49
N HIS A 363 -2.40 -27.64 7.62
CA HIS A 363 -2.28 -28.98 8.15
C HIS A 363 -2.19 -28.94 9.68
N ASP A 364 -2.75 -29.95 10.33
CA ASP A 364 -2.70 -30.09 11.79
C ASP A 364 -1.49 -30.92 12.19
N PHE A 365 -0.47 -30.28 12.76
CA PHE A 365 0.73 -30.94 13.27
C PHE A 365 0.58 -31.28 14.75
N ASN A 366 1.04 -32.47 15.15
CA ASN A 366 1.02 -32.92 16.55
C ASN A 366 2.21 -32.41 17.37
N GLU A 367 3.20 -31.80 16.72
CA GLU A 367 4.44 -31.33 17.33
C GLU A 367 4.95 -30.06 16.61
N ASP A 368 5.70 -29.24 17.35
CA ASP A 368 6.40 -28.10 16.80
C ASP A 368 7.60 -28.57 15.95
N PHE A 369 7.90 -27.83 14.88
CA PHE A 369 9.00 -28.13 13.94
C PHE A 369 9.98 -26.95 13.77
N TYR A 370 10.28 -26.27 14.87
CA TYR A 370 11.31 -25.21 14.85
C TYR A 370 12.67 -25.76 14.41
N GLY A 371 13.37 -25.00 13.57
CA GLY A 371 14.65 -25.37 12.99
C GLY A 371 14.55 -26.28 11.77
N GLU A 372 13.39 -26.85 11.45
CA GLU A 372 13.19 -27.59 10.20
C GLU A 372 13.25 -26.61 9.01
N GLU A 373 13.88 -27.04 7.91
CA GLU A 373 13.95 -26.25 6.68
C GLU A 373 12.57 -26.22 6.00
N LEU A 374 12.07 -25.00 5.81
CA LEU A 374 10.81 -24.70 5.13
C LEU A 374 11.11 -24.01 3.79
N HIS A 375 10.55 -24.55 2.70
CA HIS A 375 10.64 -23.98 1.37
C HIS A 375 9.25 -23.59 0.88
N ILE A 376 9.07 -22.34 0.44
CA ILE A 376 7.77 -21.80 0.03
C ILE A 376 7.84 -21.34 -1.41
N VAL A 377 6.84 -21.77 -2.18
CA VAL A 377 6.51 -21.23 -3.51
C VAL A 377 5.23 -20.42 -3.38
N VAL A 378 5.35 -19.10 -3.44
CA VAL A 378 4.19 -18.20 -3.47
C VAL A 378 3.70 -18.08 -4.89
N VAL A 379 2.39 -18.25 -5.09
CA VAL A 379 1.77 -18.30 -6.44
C VAL A 379 0.71 -17.24 -6.65
N GLY A 380 0.35 -16.49 -5.61
CA GLY A 380 -0.64 -15.44 -5.72
C GLY A 380 -0.85 -14.65 -4.44
N TYR A 381 -1.71 -13.65 -4.58
CA TYR A 381 -2.09 -12.68 -3.56
C TYR A 381 -3.58 -12.78 -3.25
N ILE A 382 -3.96 -12.56 -2.00
CA ILE A 382 -5.37 -12.56 -1.56
C ILE A 382 -5.85 -11.15 -1.28
N ARG A 383 -5.12 -10.40 -0.44
CA ARG A 383 -5.56 -9.08 0.04
C ARG A 383 -4.44 -8.31 0.74
N PRO A 384 -4.58 -6.98 0.93
CA PRO A 384 -3.66 -6.22 1.75
C PRO A 384 -3.75 -6.59 3.23
N GLU A 385 -2.70 -6.26 3.98
CA GLU A 385 -2.79 -6.19 5.43
C GLU A 385 -3.79 -5.10 5.83
N ALA A 386 -4.60 -5.40 6.83
CA ALA A 386 -5.63 -4.51 7.34
C ALA A 386 -5.60 -4.52 8.86
N ASN A 387 -6.00 -3.41 9.47
CA ASN A 387 -6.30 -3.38 10.89
C ASN A 387 -7.73 -3.88 11.13
N PHE A 388 -7.99 -4.46 12.30
CA PHE A 388 -9.27 -5.07 12.64
C PHE A 388 -9.81 -4.50 13.96
N PRO A 389 -11.13 -4.28 14.07
CA PRO A 389 -11.73 -3.72 15.27
C PRO A 389 -11.67 -4.67 16.47
N SER A 390 -11.53 -5.98 16.24
CA SER A 390 -11.45 -6.99 17.29
C SER A 390 -10.62 -8.20 16.88
N LEU A 391 -10.14 -8.95 17.87
CA LEU A 391 -9.45 -10.22 17.67
C LEU A 391 -10.31 -11.23 16.90
N GLU A 392 -11.61 -11.30 17.22
CA GLU A 392 -12.56 -12.18 16.55
C GLU A 392 -12.69 -11.86 15.06
N SER A 393 -12.77 -10.58 14.70
CA SER A 393 -12.84 -10.16 13.30
C SER A 393 -11.54 -10.46 12.53
N LEU A 394 -10.39 -10.34 13.20
CA LEU A 394 -9.09 -10.76 12.64
C LEU A 394 -9.06 -12.27 12.41
N VAL A 395 -9.41 -13.08 13.40
CA VAL A 395 -9.43 -14.55 13.31
C VAL A 395 -10.39 -15.01 12.23
N THR A 396 -11.60 -14.45 12.19
CA THR A 396 -12.59 -14.73 11.14
C THR A 396 -12.00 -14.48 9.76
N LYS A 397 -11.33 -13.33 9.57
CA LYS A 397 -10.71 -12.99 8.29
C LYS A 397 -9.59 -13.96 7.90
N ILE A 398 -8.74 -14.36 8.84
CA ILE A 398 -7.68 -15.34 8.58
C ILE A 398 -8.27 -16.70 8.13
N HIS A 399 -9.38 -17.14 8.74
CA HIS A 399 -10.07 -18.35 8.31
C HIS A 399 -10.75 -18.23 6.95
N GLU A 400 -11.23 -17.03 6.57
CA GLU A 400 -11.68 -16.78 5.20
C GLU A 400 -10.52 -16.89 4.20
N ASP A 401 -9.37 -16.28 4.51
CA ASP A 401 -8.17 -16.35 3.66
C ASP A 401 -7.71 -17.81 3.47
N ARG A 402 -7.76 -18.62 4.53
CA ARG A 402 -7.54 -20.08 4.46
C ARG A 402 -8.48 -20.75 3.46
N LYS A 403 -9.79 -20.53 3.55
CA LYS A 403 -10.78 -21.17 2.66
C LYS A 403 -10.56 -20.76 1.20
N ILE A 404 -10.23 -19.49 0.96
CA ILE A 404 -9.90 -18.97 -0.37
C ILE A 404 -8.68 -19.72 -0.92
N ALA A 405 -7.59 -19.79 -0.16
CA ALA A 405 -6.37 -20.46 -0.60
C ALA A 405 -6.57 -21.97 -0.81
N GLU A 406 -7.29 -22.66 0.08
CA GLU A 406 -7.58 -24.10 -0.06
C GLU A 406 -8.26 -24.39 -1.39
N LYS A 407 -9.30 -23.62 -1.74
CA LYS A 407 -10.05 -23.76 -2.99
C LYS A 407 -9.18 -23.37 -4.19
N ALA A 408 -8.48 -22.24 -4.12
CA ALA A 408 -7.67 -21.73 -5.22
C ALA A 408 -6.55 -22.71 -5.58
N LEU A 409 -5.83 -23.26 -4.59
CA LEU A 409 -4.68 -24.16 -4.84
C LEU A 409 -5.04 -25.47 -5.53
N ASP A 410 -6.32 -25.85 -5.61
CA ASP A 410 -6.76 -27.01 -6.40
C ASP A 410 -6.94 -26.70 -7.89
N LEU A 411 -7.02 -25.42 -8.28
CA LEU A 411 -7.14 -25.01 -9.68
C LEU A 411 -5.85 -25.36 -10.45
N PRO A 412 -5.94 -25.83 -11.72
CA PRO A 412 -4.77 -26.19 -12.53
C PRO A 412 -3.71 -25.08 -12.64
N LEU A 413 -4.13 -23.83 -12.60
CA LEU A 413 -3.26 -22.66 -12.62
C LEU A 413 -2.23 -22.68 -11.47
N TYR A 414 -2.65 -23.13 -10.28
CA TYR A 414 -1.84 -23.10 -9.07
C TYR A 414 -1.34 -24.48 -8.65
N SER A 415 -2.12 -25.54 -8.90
CA SER A 415 -1.78 -26.91 -8.49
C SER A 415 -0.55 -27.47 -9.22
N LYS A 416 -0.23 -26.94 -10.41
CA LYS A 416 1.00 -27.27 -11.14
C LYS A 416 2.28 -27.01 -10.32
N TYR A 417 2.25 -26.06 -9.38
CA TYR A 417 3.40 -25.73 -8.52
C TYR A 417 3.55 -26.65 -7.29
N LYS A 418 2.59 -27.54 -7.01
CA LYS A 418 2.70 -28.50 -5.89
C LYS A 418 3.95 -29.39 -5.97
N ASN A 419 4.40 -29.66 -7.19
CA ASN A 419 5.55 -30.53 -7.45
C ASN A 419 6.82 -29.74 -7.80
N ASP A 420 6.84 -28.42 -7.56
CA ASP A 420 8.00 -27.59 -7.83
C ASP A 420 9.25 -28.15 -7.09
N PRO A 421 10.40 -28.30 -7.77
CA PRO A 421 11.62 -28.84 -7.16
C PRO A 421 12.07 -28.07 -5.92
N TYR A 422 11.82 -26.76 -5.83
CA TYR A 422 12.20 -25.94 -4.69
C TYR A 422 11.58 -26.46 -3.38
N LEU A 423 10.35 -27.00 -3.44
CA LEU A 423 9.62 -27.53 -2.28
C LEU A 423 10.21 -28.83 -1.73
N LYS A 424 11.07 -29.50 -2.50
CA LYS A 424 11.67 -30.80 -2.13
C LYS A 424 13.17 -30.71 -1.90
N SER A 425 13.74 -29.51 -1.97
CA SER A 425 15.16 -29.29 -1.85
C SER A 425 15.62 -29.57 -0.42
N SER A 426 16.05 -30.79 -0.14
CA SER A 426 17.00 -31.02 0.95
C SER A 426 18.35 -30.44 0.49
N LEU A 427 18.88 -29.46 1.21
CA LEU A 427 20.29 -29.06 1.02
C LEU A 427 21.22 -30.26 1.11
#